data_AF-A0A9D5YJ21-F1
#
_entry.id   AF-A0A9D5YJ21-F1
#
_cell.length_a   1.000
_cell.length_b   1.000
_cell.length_c   1.000
_cell.angle_alpha   90.00
_cell.angle_beta   90.00
_cell.angle_gamma   90.00
#
_symmetry.space_group_name_H-M   'P 1'
#
loop_
_entity.id
_entity.type
_entity.pdbx_description
1 polymer ?
#
loop_
_entity_poly.entity_id
_entity_poly.type
_entity_poly.pdbx_seq_one_letter_code
_entity_poly.pdbx_strand_id
1 'polypeptide(L)'
;MSKTRTMRSAFIRISATNNTKDGLVEYTKEQIKSMVEGFCDRYTNTKYAYICHDKDISPDGAVPTHYHIYFKFKTPVHFPYLKEAFPYGDIEKSRSANACVQYLIHKNNPEKTQYSKDEVITNFTQEQIDYLFLNNKKMEKLNEESELTDILESIGNNEIRRFNMFEHISVELYSKHRTKIENAFKYRDIKLMNNPNRNIDVIFVTGAAGNGKTTFAKSFGNGYNGVCVSSSSNDPLQDYCDQDVLILDDLRDDDFKFQDLLKILDPHTSSSAKSRYSNKIFIGKLIIITSYKTLNDWYSKVPRDAKRQLYRRISLYVEVEKEEIKIYTTDADLNNTLSATLPNVVPTLVNEAEKAKKTDEFVSGAINHYFDSMKNFVSEEEIERSLAGVKFGADACSEEELPF
;
A
#
# COMPACT_ATOMS: atom_id res chain seq x y z
N MET A 1 -11.64 26.36 -50.46
CA MET A 1 -10.30 26.70 -49.94
C MET A 1 -9.91 25.69 -48.86
N SER A 2 -9.21 24.63 -49.25
CA SER A 2 -8.78 23.56 -48.35
C SER A 2 -7.64 24.07 -47.46
N LYS A 3 -7.87 24.17 -46.14
CA LYS A 3 -6.79 24.42 -45.17
C LYS A 3 -5.77 23.30 -45.33
N THR A 4 -4.60 23.61 -45.89
CA THR A 4 -3.49 22.68 -46.11
C THR A 4 -3.05 22.06 -44.79
N ARG A 5 -3.53 20.85 -44.51
CA ARG A 5 -3.23 20.11 -43.27
C ARG A 5 -1.74 19.76 -43.24
N THR A 6 -1.02 20.26 -42.25
CA THR A 6 0.35 19.83 -41.94
C THR A 6 0.35 18.65 -40.99
N MET A 7 1.37 17.81 -41.08
CA MET A 7 1.50 16.56 -40.32
C MET A 7 2.92 16.45 -39.79
N ARG A 8 3.08 16.16 -38.49
CA ARG A 8 4.38 15.84 -37.86
C ARG A 8 4.77 14.37 -38.05
N SER A 9 3.78 13.53 -38.35
CA SER A 9 3.93 12.11 -38.63
C SER A 9 2.84 11.67 -39.60
N ALA A 10 3.20 10.77 -40.50
CA ALA A 10 2.30 10.20 -41.49
C ALA A 10 2.40 8.68 -41.47
N PHE A 11 1.28 8.02 -41.73
CA PHE A 11 1.23 6.60 -42.00
C PHE A 11 0.64 6.42 -43.39
N ILE A 12 1.33 5.68 -44.24
CA ILE A 12 0.98 5.51 -45.65
C ILE A 12 0.77 4.04 -45.93
N ARG A 13 -0.33 3.70 -46.60
CA ARG A 13 -0.54 2.40 -47.22
C ARG A 13 -0.52 2.58 -48.73
N ILE A 14 0.30 1.82 -49.44
CA ILE A 14 0.37 1.88 -50.90
C ILE A 14 0.35 0.47 -51.49
N SER A 15 -0.57 0.20 -52.41
CA SER A 15 -0.64 -1.10 -53.08
C SER A 15 0.52 -1.26 -54.07
N ALA A 16 1.01 -2.48 -54.24
CA ALA A 16 2.02 -2.78 -55.27
C ALA A 16 1.43 -2.56 -56.66
N THR A 17 0.17 -2.93 -56.88
CA THR A 17 -0.54 -2.72 -58.15
C THR A 17 -1.68 -1.72 -57.96
N ASN A 18 -1.68 -0.65 -58.74
CA ASN A 18 -2.64 0.45 -58.65
C ASN A 18 -3.38 0.59 -59.99
N ASN A 19 -4.70 0.49 -59.97
CA ASN A 19 -5.52 0.72 -61.15
C ASN A 19 -5.83 2.21 -61.27
N THR A 20 -5.32 2.85 -62.31
CA THR A 20 -5.44 4.30 -62.53
C THR A 20 -6.19 4.60 -63.82
N LYS A 21 -6.59 5.87 -64.00
CA LYS A 21 -7.27 6.30 -65.24
C LYS A 21 -6.39 6.12 -66.49
N ASP A 22 -5.07 6.14 -66.32
CA ASP A 22 -4.08 6.06 -67.39
C ASP A 22 -3.50 4.65 -67.55
N GLY A 23 -4.06 3.66 -66.83
CA GLY A 23 -3.64 2.26 -66.88
C GLY A 23 -3.13 1.72 -65.54
N LEU A 24 -2.53 0.53 -65.60
CA LEU A 24 -1.96 -0.15 -64.44
C LEU A 24 -0.61 0.47 -64.07
N VAL A 25 -0.45 0.85 -62.79
CA VAL A 25 0.85 1.29 -62.26
C VAL A 25 1.32 0.30 -61.20
N GLU A 26 2.52 -0.25 -61.40
CA GLU A 26 3.13 -1.22 -60.50
C GLU A 26 4.35 -0.63 -59.77
N TYR A 27 4.43 -0.87 -58.47
CA TYR A 27 5.54 -0.51 -57.61
C TYR A 27 6.26 -1.75 -57.08
N THR A 28 7.51 -1.89 -57.50
CA THR A 28 8.49 -2.82 -56.94
C THR A 28 8.99 -2.34 -55.58
N LYS A 29 9.60 -3.24 -54.82
CA LYS A 29 10.20 -2.93 -53.52
C LYS A 29 11.30 -1.87 -53.66
N GLU A 30 12.06 -1.92 -54.75
CA GLU A 30 13.14 -0.98 -55.08
C GLU A 30 12.59 0.43 -55.41
N GLN A 31 11.45 0.50 -56.10
CA GLN A 31 10.78 1.77 -56.35
C GLN A 31 10.23 2.38 -55.05
N ILE A 32 9.58 1.59 -54.19
CA ILE A 32 9.12 2.07 -52.87
C ILE A 32 10.29 2.55 -52.03
N LYS A 33 11.40 1.80 -52.00
CA LYS A 33 12.63 2.21 -51.33
C LYS A 33 13.12 3.56 -51.85
N SER A 34 13.23 3.71 -53.17
CA SER A 34 13.68 4.95 -53.81
C SER A 34 12.75 6.14 -53.51
N MET A 35 11.44 5.91 -53.45
CA MET A 35 10.46 6.94 -53.05
C MET A 35 10.63 7.37 -51.59
N VAL A 36 10.82 6.42 -50.66
CA VAL A 36 11.03 6.69 -49.24
C VAL A 36 12.35 7.42 -48.99
N GLU A 37 13.44 6.93 -49.57
CA GLU A 37 14.79 7.52 -49.43
C GLU A 37 14.84 8.90 -50.10
N GLY A 38 14.36 9.03 -51.34
CA GLY A 38 14.31 10.31 -52.04
C GLY A 38 13.44 11.36 -51.34
N PHE A 39 12.38 10.93 -50.64
CA PHE A 39 11.61 11.83 -49.78
C PHE A 39 12.42 12.31 -48.57
N CYS A 40 13.22 11.43 -47.97
CA CYS A 40 14.08 11.77 -46.83
C CYS A 40 15.24 12.68 -47.22
N ASP A 41 15.74 12.59 -48.45
CA ASP A 41 16.74 13.52 -48.99
C ASP A 41 16.18 14.94 -49.10
N ARG A 42 14.92 15.07 -49.57
CA ARG A 42 14.21 16.36 -49.65
C ARG A 42 13.83 16.90 -48.27
N TYR A 43 13.50 16.02 -47.32
CA TYR A 43 13.12 16.36 -45.95
C TYR A 43 14.11 15.79 -44.94
N THR A 44 15.29 16.40 -44.88
CA THR A 44 16.40 15.94 -44.04
C THR A 44 16.01 15.73 -42.57
N ASN A 45 16.63 14.74 -41.93
CA ASN A 45 16.31 14.30 -40.55
C ASN A 45 14.91 13.69 -40.37
N THR A 46 14.22 13.33 -41.45
CA THR A 46 13.02 12.51 -41.37
C THR A 46 13.40 11.09 -40.97
N LYS A 47 12.65 10.55 -40.00
CA LYS A 47 12.76 9.14 -39.63
C LYS A 47 11.65 8.33 -40.29
N TYR A 48 11.95 7.12 -40.72
CA TYR A 48 11.00 6.23 -41.35
C TYR A 48 11.16 4.78 -40.90
N ALA A 49 10.08 4.03 -41.00
CA ALA A 49 10.06 2.58 -40.94
C ALA A 49 9.02 2.07 -41.93
N TYR A 50 9.34 1.07 -42.74
CA TYR A 50 8.41 0.49 -43.69
C TYR A 50 8.62 -1.01 -43.89
N ILE A 51 7.60 -1.68 -44.40
CA ILE A 51 7.59 -3.13 -44.63
C ILE A 51 6.68 -3.46 -45.83
N CYS A 52 6.99 -4.56 -46.50
CA CYS A 52 6.15 -5.16 -47.54
C CYS A 52 5.21 -6.18 -46.89
N HIS A 53 3.92 -6.04 -47.13
CA HIS A 53 2.90 -7.02 -46.75
C HIS A 53 2.53 -7.85 -47.98
N ASP A 54 3.07 -9.07 -48.04
CA ASP A 54 2.91 -10.04 -49.13
C ASP A 54 2.30 -11.37 -48.68
N LYS A 55 2.04 -11.54 -47.37
CA LYS A 55 1.50 -12.76 -46.75
C LYS A 55 0.14 -12.55 -46.07
N ASP A 56 -0.49 -11.40 -46.29
CA ASP A 56 -1.76 -11.03 -45.65
C ASP A 56 -2.92 -11.86 -46.21
N ILE A 57 -3.76 -12.40 -45.32
CA ILE A 57 -4.94 -13.19 -45.66
C ILE A 57 -6.18 -12.51 -45.06
N SER A 58 -7.23 -12.35 -45.85
CA SER A 58 -8.56 -11.92 -45.42
C SER A 58 -9.56 -13.08 -45.54
N PRO A 59 -10.77 -12.96 -44.96
CA PRO A 59 -11.84 -13.95 -45.16
C PRO A 59 -12.18 -14.22 -46.64
N ASP A 60 -11.93 -13.23 -47.51
CA ASP A 60 -12.22 -13.29 -48.94
C ASP A 60 -11.03 -13.80 -49.78
N GLY A 61 -9.90 -14.14 -49.15
CA GLY A 61 -8.72 -14.71 -49.79
C GLY A 61 -7.42 -13.93 -49.54
N ALA A 62 -6.41 -14.16 -50.38
CA ALA A 62 -5.13 -13.48 -50.28
C ALA A 62 -5.28 -11.98 -50.55
N VAL A 63 -4.73 -11.15 -49.65
CA VAL A 63 -4.73 -9.70 -49.82
C VAL A 63 -3.60 -9.32 -50.80
N PRO A 64 -3.88 -8.46 -51.81
CA PRO A 64 -2.84 -8.02 -52.73
C PRO A 64 -1.66 -7.36 -52.02
N THR A 65 -0.46 -7.58 -52.56
CA THR A 65 0.77 -7.03 -51.99
C THR A 65 0.69 -5.52 -51.86
N HIS A 66 1.07 -5.01 -50.70
CA HIS A 66 1.07 -3.59 -50.38
C HIS A 66 2.17 -3.25 -49.39
N TYR A 67 2.48 -1.97 -49.25
CA TYR A 67 3.51 -1.48 -48.37
C TYR A 67 2.91 -0.54 -47.33
N HIS A 68 3.37 -0.71 -46.09
CA HIS A 68 3.07 0.19 -45.00
C HIS A 68 4.31 1.01 -44.67
N ILE A 69 4.18 2.34 -44.65
CA ILE A 69 5.27 3.29 -44.45
C ILE A 69 4.89 4.25 -43.33
N TYR A 70 5.70 4.30 -42.29
CA TYR A 70 5.62 5.29 -41.23
C TYR A 70 6.69 6.36 -41.41
N PHE A 71 6.30 7.63 -41.33
CA PHE A 71 7.21 8.76 -41.27
C PHE A 71 7.03 9.55 -39.97
N LYS A 72 8.17 9.99 -39.41
CA LYS A 72 8.27 10.99 -38.35
C LYS A 72 9.14 12.14 -38.84
N PHE A 73 8.51 13.28 -39.09
CA PHE A 73 9.18 14.47 -39.62
C PHE A 73 9.74 15.33 -38.48
N LYS A 74 10.94 15.90 -38.70
CA LYS A 74 11.51 16.90 -37.78
C LYS A 74 10.66 18.18 -37.75
N THR A 75 10.20 18.61 -38.93
CA THR A 75 9.34 19.78 -39.13
C THR A 75 8.03 19.31 -39.78
N PRO A 76 6.86 19.88 -39.43
CA PRO A 76 5.59 19.48 -40.05
C PRO A 76 5.64 19.59 -41.59
N VAL A 77 5.15 18.56 -42.27
CA VAL A 77 5.08 18.50 -43.74
C VAL A 77 3.64 18.68 -44.20
N HIS A 78 3.42 19.40 -45.30
CA HIS A 78 2.10 19.58 -45.89
C HIS A 78 1.66 18.33 -46.69
N PHE A 79 0.40 17.93 -46.52
CA PHE A 79 -0.18 16.77 -47.21
C PHE A 79 0.08 16.72 -48.73
N PRO A 80 -0.03 17.82 -49.51
CA PRO A 80 0.26 17.79 -50.94
C PRO A 80 1.66 17.28 -51.30
N TYR A 81 2.68 17.57 -50.50
CA TYR A 81 4.04 17.08 -50.75
C TYR A 81 4.17 15.56 -50.55
N LEU A 82 3.44 15.03 -49.55
CA LEU A 82 3.35 13.59 -49.37
C LEU A 82 2.57 12.94 -50.51
N LYS A 83 1.49 13.57 -50.98
CA LYS A 83 0.69 13.04 -52.08
C LYS A 83 1.42 13.12 -53.43
N GLU A 84 2.26 14.12 -53.65
CA GLU A 84 3.15 14.22 -54.81
C GLU A 84 4.19 13.08 -54.81
N ALA A 85 4.81 12.81 -53.65
CA ALA A 85 5.79 11.74 -53.51
C ALA A 85 5.17 10.34 -53.51
N PHE A 86 3.93 10.20 -53.01
CA PHE A 86 3.19 8.93 -52.95
C PHE A 86 1.80 9.08 -53.61
N PRO A 87 1.73 9.19 -54.95
CA PRO A 87 0.49 9.51 -55.68
C PRO A 87 -0.68 8.56 -55.39
N TYR A 88 -0.38 7.27 -55.27
CA TYR A 88 -1.38 6.22 -55.01
C TYR A 88 -1.38 5.73 -53.57
N GLY A 89 -0.61 6.38 -52.69
CA GLY A 89 -0.65 6.11 -51.26
C GLY A 89 -1.92 6.65 -50.61
N ASP A 90 -2.55 5.84 -49.77
CA ASP A 90 -3.51 6.31 -48.78
C ASP A 90 -2.73 6.85 -47.58
N ILE A 91 -2.91 8.12 -47.28
CA ILE A 91 -2.04 8.88 -46.36
C ILE A 91 -2.86 9.38 -45.19
N GLU A 92 -2.52 8.90 -44.00
CA GLU A 92 -3.18 9.26 -42.76
C GLU A 92 -2.25 9.95 -41.76
N LYS A 93 -2.85 10.77 -40.87
CA LYS A 93 -2.11 11.41 -39.78
C LYS A 93 -1.93 10.42 -38.64
N SER A 94 -0.70 10.00 -38.39
CA SER A 94 -0.38 9.17 -37.24
C SER A 94 -0.53 9.95 -35.93
N ARG A 95 -1.28 9.39 -34.98
CA ARG A 95 -1.42 9.91 -33.60
C ARG A 95 -0.46 9.26 -32.60
N SER A 96 0.07 8.08 -32.93
CA SER A 96 0.97 7.31 -32.07
C SER A 96 2.04 6.62 -32.92
N ALA A 97 3.31 6.91 -32.61
CA ALA A 97 4.45 6.27 -33.27
C ALA A 97 4.48 4.77 -32.98
N ASN A 98 4.32 4.38 -31.70
CA ASN A 98 4.32 2.99 -31.27
C ASN A 98 3.22 2.19 -31.97
N ALA A 99 1.99 2.74 -32.06
CA ALA A 99 0.90 2.03 -32.72
C ALA A 99 1.18 1.79 -34.21
N CYS A 100 1.68 2.81 -34.93
CA CYS A 100 2.02 2.68 -36.34
C CYS A 100 3.16 1.68 -36.58
N VAL A 101 4.25 1.76 -35.79
CA VAL A 101 5.41 0.87 -35.96
C VAL A 101 5.08 -0.56 -35.56
N GLN A 102 4.31 -0.77 -34.50
CA GLN A 102 3.84 -2.11 -34.09
C GLN A 102 2.86 -2.71 -35.11
N TYR A 103 2.08 -1.86 -35.78
CA TYR A 103 1.16 -2.32 -36.84
C TYR A 103 1.90 -2.82 -38.09
N LEU A 104 3.12 -2.33 -38.36
CA LEU A 104 3.96 -2.85 -39.47
C LEU A 104 4.15 -4.37 -39.38
N ILE A 105 4.21 -4.92 -38.17
CA ILE A 105 4.35 -6.38 -37.97
C ILE A 105 3.07 -7.04 -37.46
N HIS A 106 1.95 -6.32 -37.49
CA HIS A 106 0.66 -6.73 -36.91
C HIS A 106 0.71 -7.16 -35.43
N LYS A 107 1.66 -6.63 -34.64
CA LYS A 107 1.90 -7.05 -33.24
C LYS A 107 0.67 -7.02 -32.34
N ASN A 108 -0.20 -6.03 -32.53
CA ASN A 108 -1.41 -5.83 -31.72
C ASN A 108 -2.69 -6.40 -32.37
N ASN A 109 -2.54 -7.11 -33.48
CA ASN A 109 -3.62 -7.68 -34.29
C ASN A 109 -3.34 -9.18 -34.49
N PRO A 110 -3.47 -10.00 -33.43
CA PRO A 110 -3.12 -11.43 -33.49
C PRO A 110 -3.93 -12.23 -34.51
N GLU A 111 -5.09 -11.71 -34.92
CA GLU A 111 -5.93 -12.26 -35.98
C GLU A 111 -5.34 -12.12 -37.40
N LYS A 112 -4.31 -11.27 -37.57
CA LYS A 112 -3.64 -11.03 -38.86
C LYS A 112 -2.30 -11.78 -38.95
N THR A 113 -1.84 -12.02 -40.17
CA THR A 113 -0.51 -12.58 -40.43
C THR A 113 0.57 -11.74 -39.75
N GLN A 114 1.36 -12.37 -38.88
CA GLN A 114 2.46 -11.70 -38.17
C GLN A 114 3.72 -11.67 -39.04
N TYR A 115 4.46 -10.56 -38.99
CA TYR A 115 5.76 -10.39 -39.65
C TYR A 115 6.90 -10.28 -38.63
N SER A 116 8.13 -10.57 -39.05
CA SER A 116 9.31 -10.39 -38.21
C SER A 116 9.71 -8.91 -38.12
N LYS A 117 10.32 -8.52 -36.99
CA LYS A 117 10.97 -7.21 -36.85
C LYS A 117 12.06 -6.98 -37.90
N ASP A 118 12.77 -8.04 -38.29
CA ASP A 118 13.88 -7.97 -39.26
C ASP A 118 13.41 -7.66 -40.68
N GLU A 119 12.12 -7.82 -40.96
CA GLU A 119 11.51 -7.46 -42.25
C GLU A 119 11.24 -5.95 -42.35
N VAL A 120 11.33 -5.20 -41.24
CA VAL A 120 11.11 -3.75 -41.21
C VAL A 120 12.39 -3.01 -41.62
N ILE A 121 12.29 -2.24 -42.71
CA ILE A 121 13.37 -1.38 -43.19
C ILE A 121 13.21 0.01 -42.58
N THR A 122 14.27 0.53 -41.97
CA THR A 122 14.19 1.71 -41.11
C THR A 122 15.51 2.49 -41.05
N ASN A 123 15.44 3.79 -40.80
CA ASN A 123 16.59 4.63 -40.45
C ASN A 123 16.59 5.11 -38.98
N PHE A 124 15.71 4.54 -38.14
CA PHE A 124 15.82 4.64 -36.69
C PHE A 124 17.06 3.87 -36.20
N THR A 125 17.65 4.29 -35.08
CA THR A 125 18.66 3.45 -34.40
C THR A 125 17.99 2.19 -33.84
N GLN A 126 18.79 1.14 -33.56
CA GLN A 126 18.25 -0.10 -32.98
C GLN A 126 17.50 0.15 -31.67
N GLU A 127 18.06 0.97 -30.79
CA GLU A 127 17.41 1.36 -29.53
C GLU A 127 16.06 2.08 -29.76
N GLN A 128 16.02 2.97 -30.77
CA GLN A 128 14.80 3.71 -31.10
C GLN A 128 13.70 2.79 -31.67
N ILE A 129 14.06 1.85 -32.55
CA ILE A 129 13.07 0.93 -33.13
C ILE A 129 12.55 -0.03 -32.06
N ASP A 130 13.42 -0.55 -31.19
CA ASP A 130 13.01 -1.45 -30.11
C ASP A 130 12.11 -0.74 -29.09
N TYR A 131 12.41 0.51 -28.74
CA TYR A 131 11.53 1.32 -27.90
C TYR A 131 10.13 1.52 -28.51
N LEU A 132 10.04 1.70 -29.84
CA LEU A 132 8.74 1.82 -30.52
C LEU A 132 7.93 0.51 -30.51
N PHE A 133 8.61 -0.63 -30.43
CA PHE A 133 7.97 -1.94 -30.24
C PHE A 133 7.56 -2.23 -28.80
N LEU A 134 8.02 -1.46 -27.80
CA LEU A 134 7.54 -1.59 -26.42
C LEU A 134 6.14 -0.96 -26.30
N ASN A 135 5.15 -1.73 -25.86
CA ASN A 135 3.76 -1.29 -25.66
C ASN A 135 3.51 -0.92 -24.18
N ASN A 136 4.54 -0.40 -23.52
CA ASN A 136 4.57 -0.35 -22.06
C ASN A 136 3.53 0.60 -21.49
N LYS A 137 3.27 1.79 -22.07
CA LYS A 137 2.36 2.77 -21.42
C LYS A 137 0.92 2.29 -21.18
N LYS A 138 0.37 1.44 -22.05
CA LYS A 138 -0.99 0.89 -21.84
C LYS A 138 -0.96 -0.24 -20.81
N MET A 139 0.07 -1.10 -20.87
CA MET A 139 0.26 -2.20 -19.91
C MET A 139 0.62 -1.67 -18.51
N GLU A 140 1.51 -0.67 -18.40
CA GLU A 140 1.86 0.06 -17.18
C GLU A 140 0.60 0.65 -16.54
N LYS A 141 -0.27 1.29 -17.33
CA LYS A 141 -1.52 1.84 -16.81
C LYS A 141 -2.49 0.76 -16.31
N LEU A 142 -2.60 -0.36 -17.03
CA LEU A 142 -3.44 -1.49 -16.61
C LEU A 142 -2.89 -2.14 -15.33
N ASN A 143 -1.57 -2.31 -15.24
CA ASN A 143 -0.92 -2.86 -14.06
C ASN A 143 -1.10 -1.93 -12.85
N GLU A 144 -0.95 -0.62 -13.03
CA GLU A 144 -1.18 0.37 -11.97
C GLU A 144 -2.66 0.39 -11.53
N GLU A 145 -3.61 0.27 -12.45
CA GLU A 145 -5.04 0.16 -12.10
C GLU A 145 -5.35 -1.14 -11.34
N SER A 146 -4.68 -2.25 -11.69
CA SER A 146 -4.76 -3.51 -10.96
C SER A 146 -4.19 -3.39 -9.55
N GLU A 147 -2.95 -2.90 -9.42
CA GLU A 147 -2.26 -2.67 -8.15
C GLU A 147 -3.07 -1.75 -7.22
N LEU A 148 -3.62 -0.67 -7.77
CA LEU A 148 -4.49 0.22 -7.01
C LEU A 148 -5.75 -0.50 -6.54
N THR A 149 -6.36 -1.36 -7.36
CA THR A 149 -7.56 -2.12 -6.97
C THR A 149 -7.23 -3.05 -5.79
N ASP A 150 -6.13 -3.79 -5.88
CA ASP A 150 -5.67 -4.69 -4.83
C ASP A 150 -5.44 -3.93 -3.51
N ILE A 151 -4.78 -2.77 -3.55
CA ILE A 151 -4.58 -1.90 -2.39
C ILE A 151 -5.91 -1.46 -1.77
N LEU A 152 -6.88 -1.05 -2.57
CA LEU A 152 -8.17 -0.59 -2.07
C LEU A 152 -8.96 -1.74 -1.41
N GLU A 153 -8.86 -2.95 -1.95
CA GLU A 153 -9.44 -4.16 -1.36
C GLU A 153 -8.74 -4.55 -0.04
N SER A 154 -7.41 -4.57 -0.01
CA SER A 154 -6.63 -4.84 1.22
C SER A 154 -6.90 -3.80 2.32
N ILE A 155 -7.13 -2.53 1.97
CA ILE A 155 -7.65 -1.53 2.93
C ILE A 155 -9.03 -1.97 3.41
N GLY A 156 -9.97 -2.29 2.51
CA GLY A 156 -11.33 -2.72 2.84
C GLY A 156 -11.42 -3.99 3.71
N ASN A 157 -10.39 -4.84 3.62
CA ASN A 157 -10.22 -6.08 4.38
C ASN A 157 -9.42 -5.91 5.69
N ASN A 158 -8.98 -4.68 6.00
CA ASN A 158 -8.23 -4.34 7.23
C ASN A 158 -6.80 -4.93 7.30
N GLU A 159 -6.24 -5.31 6.15
CA GLU A 159 -4.85 -5.76 5.98
C GLU A 159 -3.90 -4.55 5.93
N ILE A 160 -4.22 -3.57 5.07
CA ILE A 160 -3.55 -2.28 5.02
C ILE A 160 -4.25 -1.31 5.97
N ARG A 161 -3.47 -0.75 6.88
CA ARG A 161 -3.89 0.16 7.94
C ARG A 161 -3.11 1.46 7.87
N ARG A 162 -3.59 2.54 8.49
CA ARG A 162 -2.93 3.86 8.36
C ARG A 162 -1.50 3.84 8.87
N PHE A 163 -1.21 3.08 9.93
CA PHE A 163 0.14 3.03 10.51
C PHE A 163 1.15 2.22 9.68
N ASN A 164 0.72 1.27 8.84
CA ASN A 164 1.62 0.44 8.01
C ASN A 164 1.49 0.72 6.50
N MET A 165 0.62 1.66 6.11
CA MET A 165 0.35 1.99 4.70
C MET A 165 1.61 2.26 3.87
N PHE A 166 2.65 2.83 4.48
CA PHE A 166 3.92 3.14 3.79
C PHE A 166 4.72 1.89 3.39
N GLU A 167 4.42 0.73 3.97
CA GLU A 167 5.04 -0.57 3.62
C GLU A 167 4.41 -1.14 2.34
N HIS A 168 3.19 -0.72 2.00
CA HIS A 168 2.40 -1.28 0.91
C HIS A 168 2.14 -0.30 -0.24
N ILE A 169 2.19 1.01 0.03
CA ILE A 169 1.84 2.04 -0.95
C ILE A 169 3.03 2.97 -1.15
N SER A 170 3.58 2.99 -2.37
CA SER A 170 4.65 3.92 -2.72
C SER A 170 4.19 5.38 -2.66
N VAL A 171 5.12 6.29 -2.38
CA VAL A 171 4.83 7.74 -2.34
C VAL A 171 4.27 8.23 -3.68
N GLU A 172 4.75 7.68 -4.80
CA GLU A 172 4.26 8.03 -6.15
C GLU A 172 2.80 7.60 -6.34
N LEU A 173 2.48 6.33 -6.05
CA LEU A 173 1.14 5.78 -6.19
C LEU A 173 0.15 6.49 -5.23
N TYR A 174 0.57 6.72 -3.98
CA TYR A 174 -0.21 7.46 -3.00
C TYR A 174 -0.49 8.89 -3.47
N SER A 175 0.51 9.62 -3.94
CA SER A 175 0.35 11.00 -4.40
C SER A 175 -0.58 11.09 -5.60
N LYS A 176 -0.51 10.10 -6.51
CA LYS A 176 -1.33 10.03 -7.72
C LYS A 176 -2.79 9.68 -7.42
N HIS A 177 -3.05 8.77 -6.47
CA HIS A 177 -4.38 8.22 -6.19
C HIS A 177 -4.92 8.56 -4.78
N ARG A 178 -4.36 9.58 -4.12
CA ARG A 178 -4.64 9.98 -2.73
C ARG A 178 -6.12 9.92 -2.38
N THR A 179 -6.97 10.56 -3.18
CA THR A 179 -8.42 10.66 -2.92
C THR A 179 -9.08 9.29 -2.85
N LYS A 180 -8.71 8.34 -3.73
CA LYS A 180 -9.27 6.99 -3.73
C LYS A 180 -8.85 6.21 -2.49
N ILE A 181 -7.56 6.30 -2.14
CA ILE A 181 -6.99 5.64 -0.96
C ILE A 181 -7.64 6.18 0.33
N GLU A 182 -7.74 7.51 0.48
CA GLU A 182 -8.41 8.12 1.63
C GLU A 182 -9.89 7.74 1.72
N ASN A 183 -10.58 7.63 0.58
CA ASN A 183 -11.98 7.20 0.54
C ASN A 183 -12.13 5.72 0.90
N ALA A 184 -11.20 4.85 0.53
CA ALA A 184 -11.20 3.45 0.96
C ALA A 184 -11.05 3.33 2.48
N PHE A 185 -10.15 4.11 3.09
CA PHE A 185 -10.04 4.15 4.56
C PHE A 185 -11.34 4.63 5.22
N LYS A 186 -11.97 5.70 4.70
CA LYS A 186 -13.26 6.18 5.22
C LYS A 186 -14.37 5.13 5.08
N TYR A 187 -14.43 4.45 3.94
CA TYR A 187 -15.40 3.38 3.71
C TYR A 187 -15.19 2.22 4.70
N ARG A 188 -13.94 1.79 4.89
CA ARG A 188 -13.57 0.77 5.88
C ARG A 188 -13.95 1.20 7.29
N ASP A 189 -13.68 2.44 7.68
CA ASP A 189 -14.07 2.96 9.00
C ASP A 189 -15.59 2.85 9.20
N ILE A 190 -16.40 3.27 8.22
CA ILE A 190 -17.87 3.14 8.27
C ILE A 190 -18.28 1.66 8.42
N LYS A 191 -17.64 0.75 7.70
CA LYS A 191 -17.90 -0.71 7.79
C LYS A 191 -17.61 -1.23 9.21
N LEU A 192 -16.49 -0.83 9.81
CA LEU A 192 -16.11 -1.22 11.17
C LEU A 192 -17.01 -0.61 12.24
N MET A 193 -17.42 0.66 12.08
CA MET A 193 -18.33 1.33 13.01
C MET A 193 -19.72 0.67 13.08
N ASN A 194 -20.17 0.12 11.95
CA ASN A 194 -21.44 -0.61 11.88
C ASN A 194 -21.34 -2.06 12.38
N ASN A 195 -20.15 -2.55 12.73
CA ASN A 195 -20.00 -3.85 13.37
C ASN A 195 -20.20 -3.69 14.89
N PRO A 196 -21.27 -4.26 15.49
CA PRO A 196 -21.60 -4.03 16.90
C PRO A 196 -20.67 -4.78 17.86
N ASN A 197 -19.98 -5.81 17.37
CA ASN A 197 -19.14 -6.66 18.22
C ASN A 197 -17.69 -6.19 18.16
N ARG A 198 -17.28 -5.51 19.22
CA ARG A 198 -15.89 -5.25 19.50
C ARG A 198 -15.40 -6.26 20.54
N ASN A 199 -14.13 -6.62 20.46
CA ASN A 199 -13.46 -7.41 21.49
C ASN A 199 -12.20 -6.65 21.88
N ILE A 200 -12.26 -5.97 23.02
CA ILE A 200 -11.15 -5.18 23.55
C ILE A 200 -10.79 -5.75 24.91
N ASP A 201 -9.53 -6.10 25.09
CA ASP A 201 -8.96 -6.35 26.40
C ASP A 201 -8.39 -5.07 26.99
N VAL A 202 -8.52 -4.90 28.31
CA VAL A 202 -7.91 -3.77 29.01
C VAL A 202 -6.98 -4.29 30.09
N ILE A 203 -5.72 -3.85 30.04
CA ILE A 203 -4.71 -4.15 31.05
C ILE A 203 -4.44 -2.88 31.85
N PHE A 204 -4.49 -2.98 33.17
CA PHE A 204 -4.13 -1.88 34.05
C PHE A 204 -2.79 -2.17 34.73
N VAL A 205 -1.80 -1.31 34.48
CA VAL A 205 -0.43 -1.45 34.97
C VAL A 205 -0.15 -0.34 35.97
N THR A 206 0.11 -0.70 37.23
CA THR A 206 0.43 0.25 38.31
C THR A 206 1.83 0.03 38.88
N GLY A 207 2.31 0.97 39.69
CA GLY A 207 3.63 0.90 40.32
C GLY A 207 4.31 2.27 40.42
N ALA A 208 5.39 2.34 41.19
CA ALA A 208 6.13 3.58 41.38
C ALA A 208 6.77 4.11 40.08
N ALA A 209 7.10 5.40 40.06
CA ALA A 209 7.85 6.00 38.95
C ALA A 209 9.24 5.32 38.82
N GLY A 210 9.70 5.09 37.60
CA GLY A 210 10.98 4.45 37.33
C GLY A 210 11.00 2.91 37.37
N ASN A 211 9.90 2.25 37.77
CA ASN A 211 9.87 0.78 37.81
C ASN A 211 9.67 0.11 36.43
N GLY A 212 9.45 0.86 35.35
CA GLY A 212 9.34 0.30 34.00
C GLY A 212 7.93 -0.04 33.51
N LYS A 213 6.87 0.57 34.07
CA LYS A 213 5.46 0.37 33.64
C LYS A 213 5.25 0.57 32.14
N THR A 214 5.70 1.71 31.61
CA THR A 214 5.60 2.04 30.18
C THR A 214 6.38 1.05 29.33
N THR A 215 7.53 0.59 29.82
CA THR A 215 8.35 -0.40 29.14
C THR A 215 7.65 -1.75 29.07
N PHE A 216 7.09 -2.21 30.20
CA PHE A 216 6.24 -3.41 30.23
C PHE A 216 5.08 -3.29 29.23
N ALA A 217 4.37 -2.17 29.22
CA ALA A 217 3.24 -1.95 28.31
C ALA A 217 3.66 -2.03 26.83
N LYS A 218 4.78 -1.40 26.46
CA LYS A 218 5.31 -1.46 25.09
C LYS A 218 5.70 -2.89 24.71
N SER A 219 6.47 -3.57 25.56
CA SER A 219 6.91 -4.94 25.28
C SER A 219 5.75 -5.95 25.22
N PHE A 220 4.73 -5.78 26.04
CA PHE A 220 3.50 -6.57 25.96
C PHE A 220 2.80 -6.38 24.60
N GLY A 221 2.75 -5.14 24.11
CA GLY A 221 2.15 -4.78 22.83
C GLY A 221 2.90 -5.25 21.58
N ASN A 222 4.19 -5.60 21.67
CA ASN A 222 5.01 -5.94 20.48
C ASN A 222 4.49 -7.13 19.65
N GLY A 223 3.71 -8.05 20.25
CA GLY A 223 3.13 -9.20 19.54
C GLY A 223 1.90 -8.87 18.70
N TYR A 224 1.50 -7.59 18.64
CA TYR A 224 0.31 -7.13 17.95
C TYR A 224 0.65 -6.30 16.71
N ASN A 225 -0.34 -6.11 15.84
CA ASN A 225 -0.20 -5.32 14.62
C ASN A 225 -0.16 -3.80 14.96
N GLY A 226 0.99 -3.33 15.42
CA GLY A 226 1.26 -1.95 15.79
C GLY A 226 0.85 -1.58 17.21
N VAL A 227 1.60 -0.62 17.79
CA VAL A 227 1.35 -0.04 19.11
C VAL A 227 1.28 1.48 18.98
N CYS A 228 0.21 2.09 19.50
CA CYS A 228 0.08 3.53 19.63
C CYS A 228 0.24 3.92 21.09
N VAL A 229 1.15 4.84 21.40
CA VAL A 229 1.28 5.43 22.74
C VAL A 229 0.62 6.81 22.72
N SER A 230 -0.33 7.03 23.62
CA SER A 230 -1.02 8.32 23.75
C SER A 230 -0.04 9.42 24.17
N SER A 231 0.03 10.50 23.40
CA SER A 231 0.92 11.64 23.65
C SER A 231 0.30 12.73 24.53
N SER A 232 -1.03 12.73 24.72
CA SER A 232 -1.74 13.71 25.55
C SER A 232 -2.90 13.09 26.31
N SER A 233 -3.19 13.60 27.51
CA SER A 233 -4.30 13.11 28.34
C SER A 233 -5.69 13.54 27.83
N ASN A 234 -5.77 14.61 27.03
CA ASN A 234 -7.06 15.19 26.61
C ASN A 234 -7.60 14.66 25.27
N ASP A 235 -6.75 14.10 24.41
CA ASP A 235 -7.18 13.40 23.18
C ASP A 235 -6.36 12.13 22.97
N PRO A 236 -6.78 11.01 23.58
CA PRO A 236 -5.99 9.77 23.61
C PRO A 236 -5.85 9.11 22.24
N LEU A 237 -6.63 9.53 21.25
CA LEU A 237 -6.64 8.98 19.89
C LEU A 237 -6.02 9.93 18.86
N GLN A 238 -5.40 11.03 19.29
CA GLN A 238 -4.80 12.01 18.38
C GLN A 238 -3.83 11.35 17.39
N ASP A 239 -2.89 10.55 17.90
CA ASP A 239 -1.85 9.87 17.11
C ASP A 239 -2.24 8.46 16.65
N TYR A 240 -3.45 8.01 17.04
CA TYR A 240 -3.95 6.71 16.64
C TYR A 240 -4.16 6.63 15.12
N CYS A 241 -3.55 5.62 14.52
CA CYS A 241 -3.49 5.33 13.09
C CYS A 241 -3.82 3.85 12.82
N ASP A 242 -4.84 3.30 13.50
CA ASP A 242 -5.35 1.94 13.29
C ASP A 242 -4.49 0.79 13.86
N GLN A 243 -3.63 1.07 14.83
CA GLN A 243 -2.86 0.05 15.54
C GLN A 243 -3.75 -0.92 16.35
N ASP A 244 -3.30 -2.15 16.57
CA ASP A 244 -4.03 -3.12 17.41
C ASP A 244 -3.98 -2.75 18.91
N VAL A 245 -2.92 -2.07 19.36
CA VAL A 245 -2.71 -1.71 20.78
C VAL A 245 -2.73 -0.20 20.97
N LEU A 246 -3.47 0.25 21.98
CA LEU A 246 -3.43 1.63 22.49
C LEU A 246 -2.89 1.65 23.91
N ILE A 247 -1.78 2.35 24.14
CA ILE A 247 -1.22 2.58 25.46
C ILE A 247 -1.64 3.97 25.94
N LEU A 248 -2.48 4.02 26.98
CA LEU A 248 -2.81 5.22 27.72
C LEU A 248 -1.77 5.39 28.83
N ASP A 249 -0.67 6.05 28.48
CA ASP A 249 0.51 6.14 29.34
C ASP A 249 0.39 7.26 30.40
N ASP A 250 0.85 6.97 31.61
CA ASP A 250 0.75 7.80 32.82
C ASP A 250 -0.64 8.40 33.07
N LEU A 251 -1.69 7.62 32.80
CA LEU A 251 -3.07 8.06 32.95
C LEU A 251 -3.44 8.24 34.43
N ARG A 252 -4.22 9.29 34.70
CA ARG A 252 -4.68 9.69 36.03
C ARG A 252 -6.19 9.68 36.10
N ASP A 253 -6.70 9.62 37.32
CA ASP A 253 -8.13 9.57 37.62
C ASP A 253 -8.86 10.91 37.35
N ASP A 254 -8.14 11.98 37.06
CA ASP A 254 -8.67 13.30 36.70
C ASP A 254 -8.50 13.67 35.22
N ASP A 255 -7.82 12.84 34.42
CA ASP A 255 -7.63 13.08 32.97
C ASP A 255 -8.95 12.92 32.18
N PHE A 256 -9.78 11.94 32.57
CA PHE A 256 -11.10 11.72 31.99
C PHE A 256 -12.19 11.82 33.04
N LYS A 257 -13.36 12.30 32.63
CA LYS A 257 -14.57 12.07 33.40
C LYS A 257 -14.84 10.56 33.45
N PHE A 258 -15.28 10.08 34.60
CA PHE A 258 -15.57 8.66 34.83
C PHE A 258 -16.40 8.02 33.71
N GLN A 259 -17.48 8.68 33.28
CA GLN A 259 -18.36 8.17 32.21
C GLN A 259 -17.73 8.19 30.81
N ASP A 260 -16.75 9.06 30.57
CA ASP A 260 -16.05 9.10 29.28
C ASP A 260 -15.01 7.98 29.22
N LEU A 261 -14.29 7.71 30.31
CA LEU A 261 -13.39 6.57 30.42
C LEU A 261 -14.13 5.24 30.22
N LEU A 262 -15.31 5.06 30.84
CA LEU A 262 -16.11 3.85 30.67
C LEU A 262 -16.48 3.57 29.21
N LYS A 263 -16.72 4.63 28.41
CA LYS A 263 -17.03 4.50 26.97
C LYS A 263 -15.80 4.16 26.14
N ILE A 264 -14.65 4.76 26.47
CA ILE A 264 -13.37 4.45 25.79
C ILE A 264 -13.00 2.98 26.00
N LEU A 265 -13.22 2.47 27.20
CA LEU A 265 -12.90 1.10 27.61
C LEU A 265 -14.05 0.11 27.37
N ASP A 266 -15.14 0.51 26.72
CA ASP A 266 -16.30 -0.36 26.55
C ASP A 266 -16.04 -1.46 25.50
N PRO A 267 -16.09 -2.76 25.87
CA PRO A 267 -15.90 -3.84 24.92
C PRO A 267 -17.12 -4.05 24.02
N HIS A 268 -18.31 -3.56 24.36
CA HIS A 268 -19.56 -3.96 23.70
C HIS A 268 -20.26 -2.83 22.93
N THR A 269 -19.76 -1.60 22.97
CA THR A 269 -20.38 -0.50 22.23
C THR A 269 -19.36 0.33 21.46
N SER A 270 -19.60 0.47 20.15
CA SER A 270 -18.99 1.45 19.25
C SER A 270 -19.51 2.85 19.60
N SER A 271 -19.37 3.27 20.86
CA SER A 271 -19.72 4.62 21.26
C SER A 271 -18.62 5.54 20.76
N SER A 272 -19.00 6.54 19.96
CA SER A 272 -18.11 7.65 19.64
C SER A 272 -17.73 8.31 20.96
N ALA A 273 -16.53 7.99 21.46
CA ALA A 273 -15.88 8.86 22.42
C ALA A 273 -15.78 10.20 21.69
N LYS A 274 -16.54 11.20 22.14
CA LYS A 274 -16.43 12.56 21.61
C LYS A 274 -15.04 13.08 21.99
N SER A 275 -14.00 12.71 21.25
CA SER A 275 -12.84 13.59 21.11
C SER A 275 -13.42 14.89 20.58
N ARG A 276 -13.17 15.98 21.30
CA ARG A 276 -13.68 17.30 20.92
C ARG A 276 -13.14 17.78 19.58
N TYR A 277 -12.21 17.07 18.92
CA TYR A 277 -11.54 17.54 17.72
C TYR A 277 -11.22 16.47 16.65
N SER A 278 -11.50 15.18 16.85
CA SER A 278 -11.43 14.19 15.76
C SER A 278 -12.42 13.05 15.93
N ASN A 279 -13.19 12.72 14.89
CA ASN A 279 -14.12 11.57 14.88
C ASN A 279 -13.35 10.23 14.74
N LYS A 280 -12.33 9.99 15.57
CA LYS A 280 -11.55 8.74 15.57
C LYS A 280 -12.15 7.75 16.56
N ILE A 281 -12.30 6.51 16.11
CA ILE A 281 -12.75 5.39 16.94
C ILE A 281 -11.59 4.41 17.04
N PHE A 282 -11.27 3.97 18.25
CA PHE A 282 -10.30 2.90 18.44
C PHE A 282 -10.90 1.62 17.82
N ILE A 283 -10.17 0.92 16.96
CA ILE A 283 -10.59 -0.33 16.31
C ILE A 283 -9.66 -1.49 16.65
N GLY A 284 -8.67 -1.24 17.50
CA GLY A 284 -7.74 -2.26 18.00
C GLY A 284 -8.37 -3.17 19.05
N LYS A 285 -7.54 -4.11 19.49
CA LYS A 285 -7.88 -5.27 20.33
C LYS A 285 -7.49 -5.10 21.79
N LEU A 286 -6.54 -4.20 22.09
CA LEU A 286 -5.94 -4.10 23.41
C LEU A 286 -5.75 -2.64 23.82
N ILE A 287 -6.18 -2.29 25.03
CA ILE A 287 -5.83 -1.04 25.71
C ILE A 287 -4.95 -1.38 26.91
N ILE A 288 -3.80 -0.72 27.03
CA ILE A 288 -2.95 -0.82 28.22
C ILE A 288 -2.93 0.55 28.89
N ILE A 289 -3.35 0.60 30.14
CA ILE A 289 -3.33 1.81 30.96
C ILE A 289 -2.14 1.70 31.89
N THR A 290 -1.26 2.69 31.90
CA THR A 290 -0.22 2.78 32.92
C THR A 290 -0.57 3.92 33.89
N SER A 291 -0.34 3.71 35.19
CA SER A 291 -0.59 4.74 36.20
C SER A 291 0.35 4.58 37.38
N TYR A 292 0.67 5.69 38.07
CA TYR A 292 1.36 5.61 39.36
C TYR A 292 0.39 5.37 40.54
N LYS A 293 -0.92 5.58 40.35
CA LYS A 293 -1.96 5.27 41.34
C LYS A 293 -2.51 3.87 41.13
N THR A 294 -2.96 3.24 42.22
CA THR A 294 -3.72 1.99 42.12
C THR A 294 -5.11 2.27 41.56
N LEU A 295 -5.72 1.28 40.90
CA LEU A 295 -7.06 1.43 40.34
C LEU A 295 -8.14 1.58 41.42
N ASN A 296 -7.88 1.10 42.65
CA ASN A 296 -8.80 1.28 43.77
C ASN A 296 -8.93 2.76 44.17
N ASP A 297 -7.81 3.49 44.11
CA ASP A 297 -7.72 4.91 44.49
C ASP A 297 -8.35 5.84 43.45
N TRP A 298 -8.51 5.36 42.21
CA TRP A 298 -9.10 6.15 41.13
C TRP A 298 -10.54 6.55 41.44
N TYR A 299 -10.90 7.80 41.14
CA TYR A 299 -12.24 8.32 41.31
C TYR A 299 -12.78 8.12 42.73
N SER A 300 -11.99 8.45 43.76
CA SER A 300 -12.32 8.23 45.18
C SER A 300 -13.71 8.73 45.63
N LYS A 301 -14.26 9.75 44.94
CA LYS A 301 -15.60 10.30 45.19
C LYS A 301 -16.76 9.49 44.56
N VAL A 302 -16.46 8.53 43.68
CA VAL A 302 -17.45 7.69 43.01
C VAL A 302 -17.77 6.47 43.89
N PRO A 303 -19.05 6.15 44.13
CA PRO A 303 -19.45 4.98 44.93
C PRO A 303 -18.87 3.69 44.37
N ARG A 304 -18.54 2.72 45.24
CA ARG A 304 -17.94 1.43 44.85
C ARG A 304 -18.80 0.69 43.82
N ASP A 305 -20.12 0.65 43.98
CA ASP A 305 -21.04 0.00 43.04
C ASP A 305 -20.96 0.59 41.62
N ALA A 306 -20.73 1.90 41.51
CA ALA A 306 -20.50 2.53 40.22
C ALA A 306 -19.09 2.18 39.68
N LYS A 307 -18.06 2.14 40.53
CA LYS A 307 -16.70 1.73 40.14
C LYS A 307 -16.61 0.30 39.62
N ARG A 308 -17.49 -0.61 40.04
CA ARG A 308 -17.60 -1.98 39.45
C ARG A 308 -17.76 -1.95 37.93
N GLN A 309 -18.37 -0.90 37.37
CA GLN A 309 -18.46 -0.72 35.92
C GLN A 309 -17.09 -0.52 35.28
N LEU A 310 -16.14 0.14 35.95
CA LEU A 310 -14.77 0.26 35.48
C LEU A 310 -14.03 -1.06 35.67
N TYR A 311 -14.13 -1.68 36.85
CA TYR A 311 -13.39 -2.90 37.19
C TYR A 311 -13.68 -4.06 36.25
N ARG A 312 -14.95 -4.29 35.88
CA ARG A 312 -15.33 -5.35 34.93
C ARG A 312 -14.75 -5.21 33.52
N ARG A 313 -14.17 -4.04 33.17
CA ARG A 313 -13.53 -3.81 31.87
C ARG A 313 -12.04 -4.16 31.90
N ILE A 314 -11.47 -4.35 33.09
CA ILE A 314 -10.05 -4.69 33.26
C ILE A 314 -9.91 -6.21 33.19
N SER A 315 -9.32 -6.69 32.10
CA SER A 315 -9.02 -8.11 31.88
C SER A 315 -7.82 -8.58 32.72
N LEU A 316 -6.85 -7.70 32.95
CA LEU A 316 -5.61 -8.01 33.67
C LEU A 316 -5.14 -6.82 34.52
N TYR A 317 -4.72 -7.09 35.75
CA TYR A 317 -4.14 -6.10 36.64
C TYR A 317 -2.67 -6.44 36.90
N VAL A 318 -1.77 -5.48 36.72
CA VAL A 318 -0.32 -5.68 36.82
C VAL A 318 0.28 -4.67 37.79
N GLU A 319 1.03 -5.15 38.77
CA GLU A 319 1.82 -4.33 39.69
C GLU A 319 3.30 -4.46 39.33
N VAL A 320 3.93 -3.35 38.96
CA VAL A 320 5.34 -3.28 38.59
C VAL A 320 6.11 -2.67 39.76
N GLU A 321 6.71 -3.53 40.56
CA GLU A 321 7.59 -3.17 41.67
C GLU A 321 9.05 -3.08 41.20
N LYS A 322 9.97 -2.72 42.10
CA LYS A 322 11.38 -2.51 41.72
C LYS A 322 12.07 -3.82 41.32
N GLU A 323 11.74 -4.91 42.00
CA GLU A 323 12.41 -6.21 41.87
C GLU A 323 11.52 -7.25 41.20
N GLU A 324 10.21 -7.04 41.17
CA GLU A 324 9.23 -8.01 40.68
C GLU A 324 8.05 -7.35 39.94
N ILE A 325 7.43 -8.11 39.06
CA ILE A 325 6.19 -7.78 38.36
C ILE A 325 5.15 -8.83 38.75
N LYS A 326 4.07 -8.40 39.40
CA LYS A 326 2.97 -9.26 39.82
C LYS A 326 1.80 -9.09 38.87
N ILE A 327 1.27 -10.21 38.41
CA ILE A 327 0.16 -10.26 37.45
C ILE A 327 -1.04 -10.89 38.15
N TYR A 328 -2.19 -10.24 38.02
CA TYR A 328 -3.42 -10.65 38.68
C TYR A 328 -4.57 -10.73 37.70
N THR A 329 -5.40 -11.75 37.88
CA THR A 329 -6.79 -11.70 37.40
C THR A 329 -7.64 -10.97 38.42
N THR A 330 -8.62 -10.21 37.94
CA THR A 330 -9.43 -9.34 38.79
C THR A 330 -10.92 -9.57 38.54
N ASP A 331 -11.70 -9.66 39.61
CA ASP A 331 -13.16 -9.73 39.52
C ASP A 331 -13.82 -8.34 39.41
N ALA A 332 -15.15 -8.32 39.30
CA ALA A 332 -15.92 -7.07 39.21
C ALA A 332 -15.84 -6.20 40.47
N ASP A 333 -15.28 -6.70 41.57
CA ASP A 333 -15.13 -6.04 42.87
C ASP A 333 -13.71 -5.53 43.14
N LEU A 334 -12.82 -5.69 42.15
CA LEU A 334 -11.38 -5.43 42.26
C LEU A 334 -10.68 -6.37 43.26
N ASN A 335 -11.22 -7.58 43.47
CA ASN A 335 -10.52 -8.61 44.22
C ASN A 335 -9.51 -9.27 43.27
N ASN A 336 -8.23 -9.12 43.59
CA ASN A 336 -7.12 -9.59 42.78
C ASN A 336 -6.69 -10.99 43.20
N THR A 337 -6.60 -11.91 42.24
CA THR A 337 -6.02 -13.25 42.42
C THR A 337 -4.67 -13.27 41.73
N LEU A 338 -3.59 -13.54 42.47
CA LEU A 338 -2.24 -13.56 41.92
C LEU A 338 -2.12 -14.74 40.93
N SER A 339 -1.82 -14.41 39.68
CA SER A 339 -1.63 -15.38 38.60
C SER A 339 -0.16 -15.71 38.40
N ALA A 340 0.72 -14.71 38.44
CA ALA A 340 2.15 -14.92 38.23
C ALA A 340 2.99 -13.83 38.91
N THR A 341 4.24 -14.16 39.22
CA THR A 341 5.27 -13.20 39.65
C THR A 341 6.50 -13.40 38.81
N LEU A 342 6.99 -12.32 38.21
CA LEU A 342 8.13 -12.31 37.30
C LEU A 342 9.23 -11.39 37.87
N PRO A 343 10.52 -11.65 37.65
CA PRO A 343 11.56 -10.70 38.02
C PRO A 343 11.39 -9.39 37.23
N ASN A 344 11.63 -8.25 37.88
CA ASN A 344 11.72 -6.97 37.19
C ASN A 344 13.17 -6.62 36.89
N VAL A 345 13.60 -6.89 35.65
CA VAL A 345 14.95 -6.57 35.18
C VAL A 345 15.08 -5.14 34.66
N VAL A 346 13.96 -4.42 34.44
CA VAL A 346 13.96 -3.11 33.77
C VAL A 346 14.79 -2.07 34.53
N PRO A 347 14.62 -1.86 35.85
CA PRO A 347 15.42 -0.86 36.57
C PRO A 347 16.92 -1.16 36.53
N THR A 348 17.30 -2.44 36.58
CA THR A 348 18.70 -2.88 36.53
C THR A 348 19.29 -2.62 35.15
N LEU A 349 18.61 -3.04 34.08
CA LEU A 349 19.07 -2.86 32.70
C LEU A 349 19.21 -1.38 32.31
N VAL A 350 18.27 -0.53 32.74
CA VAL A 350 18.35 0.92 32.52
C VAL A 350 19.59 1.50 33.22
N ASN A 351 19.81 1.15 34.49
CA ASN A 351 20.96 1.63 35.26
C ASN A 351 22.30 1.17 34.67
N GLU A 352 22.39 -0.09 34.24
CA GLU A 352 23.58 -0.64 33.59
C GLU A 352 23.86 0.02 32.24
N ALA A 353 22.82 0.28 31.45
CA ALA A 353 22.94 0.97 30.18
C ALA A 353 23.40 2.43 30.35
N GLU A 354 22.86 3.15 31.34
CA GLU A 354 23.30 4.50 31.70
C GLU A 354 24.80 4.51 32.08
N LYS A 355 25.23 3.58 32.93
CA LYS A 355 26.65 3.42 33.32
C LYS A 355 27.55 3.11 32.13
N ALA A 356 27.08 2.24 31.23
CA ALA A 356 27.81 1.80 30.05
C ALA A 356 27.67 2.76 28.85
N LYS A 357 26.94 3.87 28.98
CA LYS A 357 26.62 4.83 27.91
C LYS A 357 26.05 4.16 26.65
N LYS A 358 25.20 3.14 26.84
CA LYS A 358 24.53 2.45 25.74
C LYS A 358 23.33 3.26 25.24
N THR A 359 22.92 3.02 24.00
CA THR A 359 21.77 3.69 23.38
C THR A 359 20.45 3.12 23.90
N ASP A 360 19.40 3.95 23.91
CA ASP A 360 18.04 3.53 24.29
C ASP A 360 17.52 2.35 23.45
N GLU A 361 17.98 2.22 22.21
CA GLU A 361 17.65 1.12 21.31
C GLU A 361 18.21 -0.23 21.80
N PHE A 362 19.45 -0.24 22.30
CA PHE A 362 20.04 -1.45 22.91
C PHE A 362 19.23 -1.89 24.14
N VAL A 363 18.85 -0.94 24.99
CA VAL A 363 18.08 -1.21 26.22
C VAL A 363 16.70 -1.76 25.87
N SER A 364 16.04 -1.12 24.90
CA SER A 364 14.72 -1.54 24.42
C SER A 364 14.76 -2.95 23.83
N GLY A 365 15.80 -3.28 23.05
CA GLY A 365 16.00 -4.62 22.48
C GLY A 365 16.17 -5.70 23.56
N ALA A 366 17.03 -5.46 24.55
CA ALA A 366 17.26 -6.41 25.65
C ALA A 366 15.98 -6.64 26.49
N ILE A 367 15.24 -5.57 26.76
CA ILE A 367 13.98 -5.67 27.51
C ILE A 367 12.90 -6.39 26.71
N ASN A 368 12.78 -6.12 25.42
CA ASN A 368 11.83 -6.81 24.55
C ASN A 368 12.14 -8.31 24.49
N HIS A 369 13.40 -8.69 24.29
CA HIS A 369 13.83 -10.09 24.31
C HIS A 369 13.48 -10.78 25.64
N TYR A 370 13.73 -10.11 26.77
CA TYR A 370 13.36 -10.63 28.09
C TYR A 370 11.84 -10.89 28.18
N PHE A 371 11.01 -9.91 27.83
CA PHE A 371 9.56 -10.08 27.90
C PHE A 371 9.01 -11.09 26.88
N ASP A 372 9.59 -11.18 25.69
CA ASP A 372 9.21 -12.17 24.68
C ASP A 372 9.57 -13.59 25.13
N SER A 373 10.74 -13.80 25.76
CA SER A 373 11.10 -15.09 26.36
C SER A 373 10.13 -15.52 27.48
N MET A 374 9.53 -14.55 28.19
CA MET A 374 8.53 -14.82 29.22
C MET A 374 7.13 -15.08 28.67
N LYS A 375 6.77 -14.56 27.47
CA LYS A 375 5.48 -14.87 26.84
C LYS A 375 5.29 -16.38 26.64
N ASN A 376 6.38 -17.10 26.36
CA ASN A 376 6.39 -18.57 26.22
C ASN A 376 6.23 -19.33 27.56
N PHE A 377 6.51 -18.70 28.70
CA PHE A 377 6.34 -19.32 30.04
C PHE A 377 4.93 -19.15 30.59
N VAL A 378 4.23 -18.13 30.12
CA VAL A 378 2.89 -17.74 30.57
C VAL A 378 1.81 -18.42 29.70
N SER A 379 2.19 -19.09 28.61
CA SER A 379 1.30 -19.39 27.48
C SER A 379 0.51 -20.70 27.48
N GLU A 380 0.64 -21.66 28.42
CA GLU A 380 0.01 -22.98 28.16
C GLU A 380 -1.08 -23.51 29.12
N GLU A 381 -1.24 -23.09 30.38
CA GLU A 381 -2.33 -23.70 31.19
C GLU A 381 -3.11 -22.76 32.14
N GLU A 382 -2.47 -21.78 32.79
CA GLU A 382 -3.16 -20.94 33.80
C GLU A 382 -3.81 -19.69 33.21
N ILE A 383 -3.21 -19.14 32.14
CA ILE A 383 -3.73 -17.96 31.44
C ILE A 383 -4.82 -18.36 30.44
N GLU A 384 -4.72 -19.50 29.74
CA GLU A 384 -5.74 -19.95 28.78
C GLU A 384 -7.12 -20.22 29.43
N ARG A 385 -7.16 -20.69 30.70
CA ARG A 385 -8.44 -20.84 31.43
C ARG A 385 -9.10 -19.51 31.77
N SER A 386 -8.31 -18.45 31.96
CA SER A 386 -8.79 -17.09 32.24
C SER A 386 -9.03 -16.28 30.96
N LEU A 387 -8.37 -16.66 29.87
CA LEU A 387 -8.36 -16.00 28.56
C LEU A 387 -9.02 -16.83 27.44
N ALA A 388 -10.03 -17.65 27.73
CA ALA A 388 -10.72 -18.50 26.74
C ALA A 388 -11.38 -17.74 25.54
N GLY A 389 -11.20 -16.42 25.43
CA GLY A 389 -11.54 -15.60 24.27
C GLY A 389 -10.34 -14.98 23.51
N VAL A 390 -9.10 -15.21 23.94
CA VAL A 390 -7.88 -14.61 23.37
C VAL A 390 -7.18 -15.66 22.50
N LYS A 391 -7.33 -15.56 21.18
CA LYS A 391 -6.47 -16.30 20.25
C LYS A 391 -5.13 -15.58 20.14
N PHE A 392 -4.07 -16.18 20.67
CA PHE A 392 -2.70 -15.77 20.35
C PHE A 392 -2.37 -16.23 18.92
N GLY A 393 -1.86 -15.31 18.10
CA GLY A 393 -1.36 -15.62 16.76
C GLY A 393 -0.06 -16.38 16.89
N ALA A 394 -0.09 -17.69 16.63
CA ALA A 394 1.10 -18.50 16.53
C ALA A 394 1.72 -18.30 15.14
N ASP A 395 2.88 -17.64 15.09
CA ASP A 395 3.87 -17.88 14.04
C ASP A 395 5.13 -18.43 14.72
N ALA A 396 5.43 -19.68 14.41
CA ALA A 396 6.57 -20.41 14.95
C ALA A 396 7.88 -19.85 14.39
N CYS A 397 8.76 -19.38 15.27
CA CYS A 397 10.15 -19.11 14.92
C CYS A 397 10.98 -20.31 15.40
N SER A 398 11.67 -20.96 14.46
CA SER A 398 12.47 -22.16 14.67
C SER A 398 13.61 -21.94 15.65
N GLU A 399 13.76 -22.88 16.59
CA GLU A 399 14.91 -23.02 17.48
C GLU A 399 16.21 -23.16 16.67
N GLU A 400 17.06 -22.13 16.68
CA GLU A 400 18.51 -22.28 16.64
C GLU A 400 19.19 -20.93 16.96
N GLU A 401 20.14 -20.99 17.90
CA GLU A 401 21.10 -19.94 18.30
C GLU A 401 20.60 -18.80 19.21
N LEU A 402 20.56 -19.09 20.52
CA LEU A 402 20.67 -18.10 21.59
C LEU A 402 22.10 -17.51 21.63
N PRO A 403 22.29 -16.17 21.61
CA PRO A 403 23.48 -15.56 22.16
C PRO A 403 23.20 -15.17 23.63
N PHE A 404 24.00 -15.75 24.53
CA PHE A 404 24.09 -15.55 25.98
C PHE A 404 23.24 -16.44 26.87
#